data_AF-A0A965NG07-F1
#
_entry.id   AF-A0A965NG07-F1
#
_cell.length_a   1.000
_cell.length_b   1.000
_cell.length_c   1.000
_cell.angle_alpha   90.00
_cell.angle_beta   90.00
_cell.angle_gamma   90.00
#
_symmetry.space_group_name_H-M   'P 1'
#
loop_
_entity.id
_entity.type
_entity.pdbx_description
1 polymer ?
#
loop_
_entity_poly.entity_id
_entity_poly.type
_entity_poly.pdbx_seq_one_letter_code
_entity_poly.pdbx_strand_id
1 'polypeptide(L)'
;MLAAHGRLILYSSVGCVVAKLHLYGLWNNPNVYNTGCDKWRAKTIKEIQAKKPTLVLLAERTSNILSGPNTMVTDGAFRTGLAISMTEIKRSGAKVLMLGDNPPFVNFLDPKGCLAQHPTAVQRCAAPLRASAALWRDRHGAEAAVAAANGVSFFDSTKWICGKKACSPIIGNMLAYRDGSHISTTYSAYLSKVIGEAMRGLY
;
A
#
# COMPACT_ATOMS: atom_id res chain seq x y z
N MET A 1 3.16 27.67 -11.21
CA MET A 1 3.42 26.30 -10.70
C MET A 1 4.91 26.11 -10.67
N LEU A 2 5.54 26.13 -9.49
CA LEU A 2 6.98 25.86 -9.39
C LEU A 2 7.21 24.40 -9.79
N ALA A 3 7.80 24.20 -10.96
CA ALA A 3 8.33 22.92 -11.37
C ALA A 3 9.43 22.55 -10.37
N ALA A 4 9.13 21.65 -9.43
CA ALA A 4 10.18 21.04 -8.65
C ALA A 4 11.11 20.31 -9.65
N HIS A 5 12.37 20.73 -9.75
CA HIS A 5 13.41 20.09 -10.56
C HIS A 5 13.83 18.71 -9.99
N GLY A 6 12.86 17.91 -9.53
CA GLY A 6 13.06 16.59 -8.94
C GLY A 6 12.92 15.48 -9.97
N ARG A 7 13.81 14.49 -9.91
CA ARG A 7 13.68 13.24 -10.68
C ARG A 7 12.90 12.22 -9.86
N LEU A 8 11.74 11.81 -10.35
CA LEU A 8 11.02 10.66 -9.81
C LEU A 8 11.60 9.36 -10.38
N ILE A 9 11.88 8.40 -9.50
CA ILE A 9 12.30 7.04 -9.89
C ILE A 9 11.32 6.07 -9.25
N LEU A 10 10.60 5.32 -10.08
CA LEU A 10 9.61 4.35 -9.61
C LEU A 10 10.23 2.95 -9.57
N TYR A 11 10.15 2.32 -8.39
CA TYR A 11 10.41 0.90 -8.21
C TYR A 11 9.12 0.21 -7.82
N SER A 12 8.65 -0.72 -8.64
CA SER A 12 7.46 -1.51 -8.35
C SER A 12 7.66 -2.94 -8.84
N SER A 13 7.11 -3.90 -8.11
CA SER A 13 7.04 -5.30 -8.54
C SER A 13 5.69 -5.89 -8.15
N VAL A 14 5.03 -6.53 -9.11
CA VAL A 14 3.72 -7.16 -8.88
C VAL A 14 3.90 -8.34 -7.94
N GLY A 15 3.05 -8.44 -6.92
CA GLY A 15 3.08 -9.56 -6.00
C GLY A 15 4.11 -9.44 -4.87
N CYS A 16 5.09 -8.55 -4.97
CA CYS A 16 6.11 -8.35 -3.93
C CYS A 16 5.72 -7.26 -2.93
N VAL A 17 6.21 -7.39 -1.70
CA VAL A 17 6.08 -6.38 -0.64
C VAL A 17 7.47 -5.91 -0.20
N VAL A 18 7.53 -4.74 0.43
CA VAL A 18 8.81 -4.18 0.88
C VAL A 18 9.28 -4.88 2.14
N ALA A 19 8.37 -5.33 3.01
CA ALA A 19 8.72 -6.20 4.14
C ALA A 19 9.62 -7.36 3.69
N LYS A 20 10.76 -7.52 4.38
CA LYS A 20 11.75 -8.57 4.10
C LYS A 20 11.19 -9.94 4.50
N LEU A 21 10.54 -10.58 3.53
CA LEU A 21 9.83 -11.84 3.67
C LEU A 21 10.14 -12.76 2.48
N HIS A 22 10.16 -14.07 2.71
CA HIS A 22 10.13 -15.05 1.63
C HIS A 22 8.69 -15.22 1.16
N LEU A 23 8.40 -14.66 -0.01
CA LEU A 23 7.04 -14.59 -0.54
C LEU A 23 6.76 -15.74 -1.48
N TYR A 24 5.57 -16.32 -1.37
CA TYR A 24 5.05 -17.29 -2.33
C TYR A 24 4.14 -16.59 -3.34
N GLY A 25 3.98 -17.20 -4.52
CA GLY A 25 3.12 -16.67 -5.58
C GLY A 25 1.67 -16.50 -5.11
N LEU A 26 0.89 -15.66 -5.79
CA LEU A 26 -0.56 -15.57 -5.55
C LEU A 26 -1.32 -16.36 -6.61
N TRP A 27 -2.51 -16.84 -6.24
CA TRP A 27 -3.53 -17.43 -7.13
C TRP A 27 -3.08 -18.65 -7.92
N ASN A 28 -2.33 -18.44 -9.01
CA ASN A 28 -1.99 -19.48 -9.99
C ASN A 28 -0.68 -20.20 -9.63
N ASN A 29 0.06 -19.72 -8.63
CA ASN A 29 1.28 -20.39 -8.19
C ASN A 29 1.55 -20.27 -6.66
N PRO A 30 0.56 -20.56 -5.79
CA PRO A 30 0.67 -20.36 -4.34
C PRO A 30 1.68 -21.29 -3.67
N ASN A 31 2.12 -22.35 -4.36
CA ASN A 31 3.01 -23.36 -3.82
C ASN A 31 4.48 -23.12 -4.19
N VAL A 32 4.77 -22.08 -4.99
CA VAL A 32 6.13 -21.78 -5.43
C VAL A 32 6.66 -20.53 -4.75
N TYR A 33 7.82 -20.70 -4.14
CA TYR A 33 8.58 -19.60 -3.58
C TYR A 33 9.03 -18.63 -4.69
N ASN A 34 8.63 -17.37 -4.57
CA ASN A 34 8.97 -16.31 -5.50
C ASN A 34 10.32 -15.68 -5.14
N THR A 35 11.40 -16.34 -5.54
CA THR A 35 12.77 -15.80 -5.41
C THR A 35 12.96 -14.44 -6.12
N GLY A 36 12.09 -14.11 -7.08
CA GLY A 36 12.08 -12.83 -7.78
C GLY A 36 11.82 -11.65 -6.83
N CYS A 37 10.98 -11.82 -5.81
CA CYS A 37 10.73 -10.77 -4.82
C CYS A 37 11.96 -10.47 -3.97
N ASP A 38 12.72 -11.48 -3.57
CA ASP A 38 13.95 -11.29 -2.81
C ASP A 38 15.02 -10.58 -3.63
N LYS A 39 15.22 -11.01 -4.89
CA LYS A 39 16.15 -10.36 -5.82
C LYS A 39 15.75 -8.91 -6.10
N TRP A 40 14.48 -8.66 -6.36
CA TRP A 40 13.96 -7.32 -6.61
C TRP A 40 14.14 -6.40 -5.41
N ARG A 41 13.80 -6.86 -4.20
CA ARG A 41 13.92 -6.07 -2.97
C ARG A 41 15.38 -5.72 -2.68
N ALA A 42 16.27 -6.71 -2.72
CA ALA A 42 17.70 -6.50 -2.49
C ALA A 42 18.31 -5.52 -3.50
N LYS A 43 17.98 -5.68 -4.79
CA LYS A 43 18.42 -4.76 -5.85
C LYS A 43 17.89 -3.34 -5.62
N THR A 44 16.60 -3.19 -5.34
CA THR A 44 15.95 -1.89 -5.14
C THR A 44 16.54 -1.14 -3.94
N ILE A 45 16.70 -1.81 -2.80
CA ILE A 45 17.31 -1.21 -1.60
C ILE A 45 18.75 -0.77 -1.88
N LYS A 46 19.54 -1.58 -2.59
CA LYS A 46 20.90 -1.22 -2.99
C LYS A 46 20.91 0.02 -3.90
N GLU A 47 19.99 0.12 -4.84
CA GLU A 47 19.88 1.29 -5.71
C GLU A 47 19.45 2.55 -4.94
N ILE A 48 18.52 2.45 -3.99
CA ILE A 48 18.14 3.56 -3.11
C ILE A 48 19.35 4.05 -2.32
N GLN A 49 20.12 3.14 -1.70
CA GLN A 49 21.33 3.48 -0.95
C GLN A 49 22.41 4.13 -1.82
N ALA A 50 22.60 3.65 -3.06
CA ALA A 50 23.58 4.20 -3.98
C ALA A 50 23.18 5.58 -4.51
N LYS A 51 21.89 5.80 -4.78
CA LYS A 51 21.38 7.06 -5.33
C LYS A 51 21.22 8.17 -4.29
N LYS A 52 21.10 7.81 -3.01
CA LYS A 52 20.92 8.74 -1.87
C LYS A 52 19.83 9.80 -2.17
N PRO A 53 18.58 9.39 -2.46
CA PRO A 53 17.52 10.34 -2.76
C PRO A 53 17.22 11.22 -1.53
N THR A 54 16.67 12.41 -1.75
CA THR A 54 16.20 13.28 -0.66
C THR A 54 15.01 12.67 0.09
N LEU A 55 14.18 11.91 -0.62
CA LEU A 55 12.98 11.27 -0.10
C LEU A 55 12.77 9.89 -0.72
N VAL A 56 12.35 8.93 0.12
CA VAL A 56 11.77 7.65 -0.29
C VAL A 56 10.30 7.64 0.13
N LEU A 57 9.40 7.60 -0.86
CA LEU A 57 7.98 7.31 -0.63
C LEU A 57 7.78 5.79 -0.70
N LEU A 58 7.45 5.19 0.43
CA LEU A 58 7.25 3.77 0.60
C LEU A 58 5.76 3.44 0.63
N ALA A 59 5.32 2.45 -0.16
CA ALA A 59 3.98 1.87 -0.12
C ALA A 59 4.07 0.38 -0.44
N GLU A 60 3.25 -0.44 0.22
CA GLU A 60 3.14 -1.87 -0.04
C GLU A 60 1.74 -2.37 0.31
N ARG A 61 1.37 -3.57 -0.16
CA ARG A 61 0.12 -4.17 0.28
C ARG A 61 0.28 -4.80 1.67
N THR A 62 -0.81 -4.81 2.42
CA THR A 62 -0.93 -5.37 3.78
C THR A 62 -1.86 -6.58 3.83
N SER A 63 -2.44 -6.96 2.68
CA SER A 63 -3.39 -8.07 2.54
C SER A 63 -2.93 -9.08 1.48
N ASN A 64 -3.44 -10.32 1.55
CA ASN A 64 -3.08 -11.43 0.63
C ASN A 64 -1.56 -11.56 0.41
N ILE A 65 -0.82 -11.81 1.50
CA ILE A 65 0.62 -12.04 1.48
C ILE A 65 0.87 -13.46 1.96
N LEU A 66 1.41 -14.30 1.07
CA LEU A 66 1.73 -15.69 1.37
C LEU A 66 3.21 -15.84 1.71
N SER A 67 3.51 -16.54 2.80
CA SER A 67 4.85 -16.93 3.24
C SER A 67 5.12 -18.42 3.12
N GLY A 68 4.18 -19.17 2.53
CA GLY A 68 4.27 -20.61 2.26
C GLY A 68 3.10 -21.08 1.41
N PRO A 69 3.07 -22.36 1.01
CA PRO A 69 1.93 -22.97 0.31
C PRO A 69 0.63 -22.73 1.06
N ASN A 70 -0.25 -21.91 0.48
CA ASN A 70 -1.52 -21.46 1.08
C ASN A 70 -1.40 -20.94 2.52
N THR A 71 -0.22 -20.46 2.91
CA THR A 71 0.08 -20.01 4.27
C THR A 71 0.24 -18.51 4.27
N MET A 72 -0.67 -17.82 4.95
CA MET A 72 -0.61 -16.37 5.13
C MET A 72 0.55 -15.98 6.05
N VAL A 73 1.21 -14.87 5.72
CA VAL A 73 2.22 -14.29 6.60
C VAL A 73 1.58 -13.90 7.94
N THR A 74 2.27 -14.15 9.05
CA THR A 74 1.83 -13.66 10.35
C THR A 74 2.10 -12.16 10.47
N ASP A 75 1.32 -11.45 11.29
CA ASP A 75 1.52 -10.01 11.49
C ASP A 75 2.88 -9.71 12.15
N GLY A 76 3.33 -10.60 13.04
CA GLY A 76 4.66 -10.52 13.63
C GLY A 76 5.78 -10.64 12.60
N ALA A 77 5.67 -11.59 11.66
CA ALA A 77 6.64 -11.74 10.58
C ALA A 77 6.63 -10.53 9.65
N PHE A 78 5.46 -10.02 9.28
CA PHE A 78 5.33 -8.81 8.47
C PHE A 78 5.98 -7.60 9.15
N ARG A 79 5.64 -7.33 10.41
CA ARG A 79 6.20 -6.21 11.19
C ARG A 79 7.72 -6.29 11.28
N THR A 80 8.26 -7.47 11.59
CA THR A 80 9.71 -7.69 11.68
C THR A 80 10.37 -7.48 10.32
N GLY A 81 9.82 -8.06 9.25
CA GLY A 81 10.33 -7.91 7.90
C GLY A 81 10.33 -6.46 7.43
N LEU A 82 9.27 -5.71 7.71
CA LEU A 82 9.16 -4.29 7.41
C LEU A 82 10.18 -3.45 8.19
N ALA A 83 10.36 -3.72 9.49
CA ALA A 83 11.37 -3.03 10.31
C ALA A 83 12.80 -3.24 9.77
N ILE A 84 13.10 -4.45 9.28
CA ILE A 84 14.40 -4.74 8.65
C ILE A 84 14.56 -3.90 7.37
N SER A 85 13.58 -3.94 6.47
CA SER A 85 13.63 -3.16 5.22
C SER A 85 13.71 -1.66 5.48
N MET A 86 12.98 -1.14 6.46
CA MET A 86 13.02 0.26 6.87
C MET A 86 14.44 0.67 7.33
N THR A 87 15.08 -0.17 8.15
CA THR A 87 16.46 0.05 8.60
C THR A 87 17.42 0.08 7.41
N GLU A 88 17.28 -0.84 6.46
CA GLU A 88 18.11 -0.89 5.26
C GLU A 88 17.90 0.33 4.36
N ILE A 89 16.65 0.77 4.14
CA ILE A 89 16.32 1.96 3.35
C ILE A 89 16.93 3.22 3.99
N LYS A 90 16.82 3.38 5.31
CA LYS A 90 17.34 4.56 6.03
C LYS A 90 18.86 4.72 5.95
N ARG A 91 19.62 3.66 5.65
CA ARG A 91 21.07 3.76 5.40
C ARG A 91 21.42 4.63 4.18
N SER A 92 20.47 4.91 3.30
CA SER A 92 20.65 5.88 2.21
C SER A 92 20.82 7.33 2.70
N GLY A 93 20.40 7.63 3.93
CA GLY A 93 20.30 9.00 4.45
C GLY A 93 19.04 9.75 4.00
N ALA A 94 18.17 9.11 3.19
CA ALA A 94 16.93 9.71 2.73
C ALA A 94 15.94 9.92 3.89
N LYS A 95 15.13 10.98 3.79
CA LYS A 95 13.85 11.00 4.52
C LYS A 95 12.99 9.88 3.98
N VAL A 96 12.24 9.21 4.86
CA VAL A 96 11.29 8.17 4.45
C VAL A 96 9.89 8.63 4.83
N LEU A 97 8.97 8.46 3.89
CA LEU A 97 7.54 8.64 4.10
C LEU A 97 6.87 7.33 3.79
N MET A 98 6.13 6.80 4.76
CA MET A 98 5.34 5.60 4.57
C MET A 98 3.89 5.97 4.25
N LEU A 99 3.44 5.62 3.05
CA LEU A 99 2.05 5.67 2.66
C LEU A 99 1.41 4.32 3.01
N GLY A 100 0.59 4.31 4.06
CA GLY A 100 -0.09 3.10 4.50
C GLY A 100 -1.02 2.56 3.42
N ASP A 101 -1.15 1.24 3.37
CA ASP A 101 -1.94 0.55 2.35
C ASP A 101 -3.41 1.00 2.35
N ASN A 102 -4.05 0.93 1.19
CA ASN A 102 -5.47 1.19 1.10
C ASN A 102 -6.27 -0.03 1.57
N PRO A 103 -7.44 0.17 2.20
CA PRO A 103 -8.35 -0.93 2.52
C PRO A 103 -8.77 -1.65 1.23
N PRO A 104 -8.52 -2.96 1.06
CA PRO A 104 -9.16 -3.74 0.00
C PRO A 104 -10.69 -3.66 0.14
N PHE A 105 -11.36 -3.76 -0.99
CA PHE A 105 -12.82 -3.86 -1.00
C PHE A 105 -13.24 -5.20 -0.39
N VAL A 106 -14.45 -5.27 0.18
CA VAL A 106 -14.92 -6.44 0.95
C VAL A 106 -14.75 -7.72 0.15
N ASN A 107 -14.03 -8.69 0.73
CA ASN A 107 -13.69 -9.98 0.12
C ASN A 107 -13.00 -9.87 -1.26
N PHE A 108 -12.32 -8.76 -1.54
CA PHE A 108 -11.72 -8.48 -2.85
C PHE A 108 -12.72 -8.51 -4.01
N LEU A 109 -14.01 -8.30 -3.73
CA LEU A 109 -15.03 -8.24 -4.75
C LEU A 109 -14.88 -6.97 -5.59
N ASP A 110 -15.23 -7.06 -6.86
CA ASP A 110 -15.27 -5.90 -7.74
C ASP A 110 -16.52 -5.04 -7.43
N PRO A 111 -16.37 -3.80 -6.94
CA PRO A 111 -17.51 -2.94 -6.63
C PRO A 111 -18.34 -2.56 -7.87
N LYS A 112 -17.77 -2.61 -9.08
CA LYS A 112 -18.47 -2.22 -10.31
C LYS A 112 -19.70 -3.08 -10.58
N GLY A 113 -19.66 -4.36 -10.22
CA GLY A 113 -20.81 -5.27 -10.36
C GLY A 113 -22.01 -4.84 -9.52
N CYS A 114 -21.77 -4.39 -8.28
CA CYS A 114 -22.81 -3.82 -7.43
C CYS A 114 -23.31 -2.47 -7.95
N LEU A 115 -22.38 -1.59 -8.37
CA LEU A 115 -22.73 -0.26 -8.88
C LEU A 115 -23.60 -0.32 -10.14
N ALA A 116 -23.33 -1.27 -11.02
CA ALA A 116 -24.15 -1.52 -12.21
C ALA A 116 -25.61 -1.88 -11.87
N GLN A 117 -25.82 -2.60 -10.75
CA GLN A 117 -27.16 -2.98 -10.27
C GLN A 117 -27.85 -1.86 -9.47
N HIS A 118 -27.09 -0.86 -9.00
CA HIS A 118 -27.59 0.22 -8.14
C HIS A 118 -27.14 1.62 -8.63
N PRO A 119 -27.45 2.02 -9.88
CA PRO A 119 -26.91 3.25 -10.49
C PRO A 119 -27.36 4.53 -9.77
N THR A 120 -28.53 4.52 -9.13
CA THR A 120 -29.07 5.67 -8.38
C THR A 120 -28.94 5.51 -6.86
N ALA A 121 -28.39 4.38 -6.39
CA ALA A 121 -28.30 4.03 -4.97
C ALA A 121 -26.91 3.51 -4.61
N VAL A 122 -25.86 4.15 -5.12
CA VAL A 122 -24.45 3.71 -5.02
C VAL A 122 -23.96 3.45 -3.60
N GLN A 123 -24.57 4.11 -2.59
CA GLN A 123 -24.24 3.89 -1.18
C GLN A 123 -24.60 2.48 -0.67
N ARG A 124 -25.52 1.78 -1.35
CA ARG A 124 -25.79 0.35 -1.07
C ARG A 124 -24.59 -0.54 -1.34
N CYS A 125 -23.67 -0.08 -2.17
CA CYS A 125 -22.42 -0.75 -2.47
C CYS A 125 -21.29 -0.35 -1.52
N ALA A 126 -21.54 0.42 -0.46
CA ALA A 126 -20.49 0.73 0.50
C ALA A 126 -20.06 -0.53 1.28
N ALA A 127 -18.75 -0.74 1.35
CA ALA A 127 -18.13 -1.84 2.08
C ALA A 127 -18.11 -1.54 3.58
N PRO A 128 -18.71 -2.34 4.46
CA PRO A 128 -18.58 -2.14 5.90
C PRO A 128 -17.10 -2.17 6.32
N LEU A 129 -16.64 -1.16 7.07
CA LEU A 129 -15.22 -1.03 7.42
C LEU A 129 -14.72 -2.24 8.21
N ARG A 130 -15.56 -2.82 9.07
CA ARG A 130 -15.22 -4.04 9.82
C ARG A 130 -14.97 -5.25 8.92
N ALA A 131 -15.75 -5.40 7.85
CA ALA A 131 -15.61 -6.52 6.92
C ALA A 131 -14.35 -6.39 6.07
N SER A 132 -14.00 -5.18 5.64
CA SER A 132 -12.72 -4.92 4.96
C SER A 132 -11.53 -5.09 5.93
N ALA A 133 -11.63 -4.53 7.14
CA ALA A 133 -10.57 -4.48 8.14
C ALA A 133 -9.90 -5.81 8.48
N ALA A 134 -10.66 -6.91 8.54
CA ALA A 134 -10.15 -8.22 8.92
C ALA A 134 -8.99 -8.71 8.02
N LEU A 135 -8.85 -8.14 6.83
CA LEU A 135 -7.88 -8.58 5.82
C LEU A 135 -6.53 -7.85 5.88
N TRP A 136 -6.48 -6.67 6.51
CA TRP A 136 -5.37 -5.72 6.35
C TRP A 136 -5.01 -4.92 7.60
N ARG A 137 -5.96 -4.74 8.54
CA ARG A 137 -5.84 -3.74 9.62
C ARG A 137 -4.63 -3.95 10.51
N ASP A 138 -4.32 -5.19 10.88
CA ASP A 138 -3.22 -5.48 11.80
C ASP A 138 -1.87 -5.17 11.15
N ARG A 139 -1.71 -5.49 9.87
CA ARG A 139 -0.51 -5.16 9.11
C ARG A 139 -0.41 -3.67 8.80
N HIS A 140 -1.51 -2.97 8.51
CA HIS A 140 -1.51 -1.49 8.42
C HIS A 140 -1.16 -0.82 9.76
N GLY A 141 -1.62 -1.40 10.87
CA GLY A 141 -1.16 -1.01 12.21
C GLY A 141 0.35 -1.24 12.38
N ALA A 142 0.89 -2.33 11.82
CA ALA A 142 2.33 -2.59 11.81
C ALA A 142 3.10 -1.58 10.96
N GLU A 143 2.55 -1.14 9.82
CA GLU A 143 3.12 -0.03 9.02
C GLU A 143 3.25 1.24 9.87
N ALA A 144 2.15 1.65 10.52
CA ALA A 144 2.15 2.81 11.40
C ALA A 144 3.12 2.67 12.59
N ALA A 145 3.19 1.48 13.19
CA ALA A 145 4.08 1.20 14.32
C ALA A 145 5.56 1.22 13.92
N VAL A 146 5.92 0.59 12.79
CA VAL A 146 7.30 0.65 12.27
C VAL A 146 7.67 2.08 11.89
N ALA A 147 6.73 2.82 11.30
CA ALA A 147 6.95 4.21 10.95
C ALA A 147 7.27 5.06 12.20
N ALA A 148 6.43 4.96 13.23
CA ALA A 148 6.62 5.64 14.51
C ALA A 148 7.95 5.25 15.19
N ALA A 149 8.26 3.96 15.27
CA ALA A 149 9.50 3.46 15.90
C ALA A 149 10.77 3.95 15.19
N ASN A 150 10.67 4.34 13.91
CA ASN A 150 11.77 4.85 13.12
C ASN A 150 11.75 6.38 12.94
N GLY A 151 10.79 7.08 13.55
CA GLY A 151 10.63 8.52 13.38
C GLY A 151 10.36 8.94 11.93
N VAL A 152 9.67 8.10 11.16
CA VAL A 152 9.31 8.39 9.76
C VAL A 152 7.83 8.76 9.66
N SER A 153 7.48 9.65 8.75
CA SER A 153 6.09 10.10 8.58
C SER A 153 5.23 8.97 8.05
N PHE A 154 4.02 8.79 8.61
CA PHE A 154 3.03 7.83 8.16
C PHE A 154 1.78 8.55 7.64
N PHE A 155 1.41 8.29 6.39
CA PHE A 155 0.17 8.75 5.79
C PHE A 155 -0.85 7.63 5.80
N ASP A 156 -1.85 7.80 6.66
CA ASP A 156 -2.96 6.86 6.78
C ASP A 156 -3.95 7.07 5.62
N SER A 157 -3.73 6.36 4.52
CA SER A 157 -4.54 6.46 3.30
C SER A 157 -5.98 5.96 3.49
N THR A 158 -6.24 5.20 4.55
CA THR A 158 -7.57 4.62 4.85
C THR A 158 -8.63 5.71 5.03
N LYS A 159 -8.23 6.86 5.58
CA LYS A 159 -9.10 8.03 5.79
C LYS A 159 -9.54 8.68 4.49
N TRP A 160 -8.83 8.42 3.40
CA TRP A 160 -9.22 8.92 2.09
C TRP A 160 -10.27 8.04 1.43
N ILE A 161 -10.48 6.81 1.88
CA ILE A 161 -11.41 5.87 1.23
C ILE A 161 -12.58 5.51 2.14
N CYS A 162 -12.35 5.51 3.45
CA CYS A 162 -13.32 5.07 4.44
C CYS A 162 -13.73 6.20 5.36
N GLY A 163 -15.04 6.32 5.58
CA GLY A 163 -15.58 7.04 6.73
C GLY A 163 -15.53 6.19 7.99
N LYS A 164 -16.23 6.65 9.04
CA LYS A 164 -16.22 5.97 10.36
C LYS A 164 -16.77 4.53 10.34
N LYS A 165 -17.67 4.21 9.41
CA LYS A 165 -18.40 2.91 9.39
C LYS A 165 -18.19 2.10 8.11
N ALA A 166 -17.87 2.75 6.99
CA ALA A 166 -17.82 2.10 5.69
C ALA A 166 -16.82 2.77 4.75
N CYS A 167 -16.37 1.99 3.77
CA CYS A 167 -15.53 2.40 2.65
C CYS A 167 -16.39 2.50 1.40
N SER A 168 -16.40 3.68 0.77
CA SER A 168 -17.27 3.90 -0.38
C SER A 168 -16.57 3.53 -1.67
N PRO A 169 -17.21 2.80 -2.60
CA PRO A 169 -16.67 2.59 -3.93
C PRO A 169 -16.75 3.86 -4.79
N ILE A 170 -17.48 4.89 -4.36
CA ILE A 170 -17.60 6.20 -5.03
C ILE A 170 -17.21 7.32 -4.04
N ILE A 171 -16.28 8.19 -4.42
CA ILE A 171 -15.83 9.32 -3.60
C ILE A 171 -15.98 10.61 -4.43
N GLY A 172 -16.83 11.52 -3.96
CA GLY A 172 -17.32 12.61 -4.80
C GLY A 172 -18.02 12.05 -6.03
N ASN A 173 -17.48 12.34 -7.22
CA ASN A 173 -17.93 11.81 -8.51
C ASN A 173 -16.97 10.76 -9.10
N MET A 174 -16.02 10.24 -8.32
CA MET A 174 -14.99 9.33 -8.80
C MET A 174 -15.24 7.91 -8.34
N LEU A 175 -15.04 6.94 -9.23
CA LEU A 175 -14.88 5.54 -8.84
C LEU A 175 -13.59 5.41 -8.02
N ALA A 176 -13.69 5.00 -6.76
CA ALA A 176 -12.54 4.91 -5.86
C ALA A 176 -11.64 3.72 -6.19
N TYR A 177 -12.24 2.60 -6.60
CA TYR A 177 -11.57 1.32 -6.83
C TYR A 177 -11.59 0.92 -8.31
N ARG A 178 -10.49 0.40 -8.82
CA ARG A 178 -10.43 -0.26 -10.13
C ARG A 178 -11.02 -1.67 -10.07
N ASP A 179 -10.69 -2.36 -8.99
CA ASP A 179 -11.02 -3.76 -8.68
C ASP A 179 -11.03 -3.92 -7.14
N GLY A 180 -11.20 -5.15 -6.64
CA GLY A 180 -11.29 -5.40 -5.20
C GLY A 180 -10.04 -5.08 -4.37
N SER A 181 -8.91 -4.78 -4.99
CA SER A 181 -7.63 -4.54 -4.30
C SER A 181 -7.02 -3.15 -4.61
N HIS A 182 -7.27 -2.60 -5.80
CA HIS A 182 -6.58 -1.41 -6.28
C HIS A 182 -7.50 -0.18 -6.36
N ILE A 183 -6.94 0.99 -6.04
CA ILE A 183 -7.58 2.26 -6.35
C ILE A 183 -7.63 2.53 -7.87
N SER A 184 -8.64 3.28 -8.33
CA SER A 184 -8.77 3.63 -9.74
C SER A 184 -7.72 4.66 -10.16
N THR A 185 -7.43 4.72 -11.47
CA THR A 185 -6.53 5.74 -12.06
C THR A 185 -7.03 7.15 -11.78
N THR A 186 -8.33 7.38 -11.90
CA THR A 186 -8.94 8.69 -11.64
C THR A 186 -8.74 9.11 -10.19
N TYR A 187 -8.95 8.18 -9.26
CA TYR A 187 -8.82 8.47 -7.83
C TYR A 187 -7.36 8.62 -7.40
N SER A 188 -6.45 7.81 -7.94
CA SER A 188 -5.01 7.97 -7.68
C SER A 188 -4.45 9.29 -8.23
N ALA A 189 -4.92 9.75 -9.39
CA ALA A 189 -4.57 11.07 -9.93
C ALA A 189 -5.03 12.20 -9.00
N TYR A 190 -6.23 12.10 -8.43
CA TYR A 190 -6.70 13.05 -7.40
C TYR A 190 -5.83 12.98 -6.13
N LEU A 191 -5.60 11.78 -5.59
CA LEU A 191 -4.79 11.60 -4.38
C LEU A 191 -3.33 12.05 -4.56
N SER A 192 -2.76 11.96 -5.76
CA SER A 192 -1.41 12.46 -6.03
C SER A 192 -1.27 13.94 -5.69
N LYS A 193 -2.32 14.74 -5.91
CA LYS A 193 -2.37 16.16 -5.52
C LYS A 193 -2.42 16.28 -4.00
N VAL A 194 -3.32 15.55 -3.34
CA VAL A 194 -3.45 15.54 -1.87
C VAL A 194 -2.14 15.18 -1.18
N ILE A 195 -1.47 14.13 -1.67
CA ILE A 195 -0.16 13.67 -1.19
C ILE A 195 0.91 14.72 -1.45
N GLY A 196 0.97 15.26 -2.68
CA GLY A 196 1.87 16.36 -3.02
C GLY A 196 1.76 17.52 -2.04
N GLU A 197 0.53 17.86 -1.64
CA GLU A 197 0.28 19.00 -0.76
C GLU A 197 0.76 18.69 0.66
N ALA A 198 0.46 17.48 1.15
CA ALA A 198 0.90 16.99 2.45
C ALA A 198 2.43 16.88 2.56
N MET A 199 3.12 16.74 1.43
CA MET A 199 4.57 16.62 1.36
C MET A 199 5.31 17.96 1.25
N ARG A 200 4.64 19.09 0.97
CA ARG A 200 5.30 20.39 0.76
C ARG A 200 6.12 20.93 1.94
N GLY A 201 5.93 20.40 3.15
CA GLY A 201 6.73 20.75 4.33
C GLY A 201 7.82 19.73 4.68
N LEU A 202 7.98 18.68 3.88
CA LEU A 202 8.86 17.54 4.20
C LEU A 202 10.21 17.60 3.46
N TYR A 203 10.38 18.45 2.47
CA TYR A 203 11.63 18.60 1.71
C TYR A 203 11.87 20.04 1.28
#